data_AF-A0A9R0E1P3-F1
#
_entry.id   AF-A0A9R0E1P3-F1
#
_cell.length_a   1.000
_cell.length_b   1.000
_cell.length_c   1.000
_cell.angle_alpha   90.00
_cell.angle_beta   90.00
_cell.angle_gamma   90.00
#
_symmetry.space_group_name_H-M   'P 1'
#
loop_
_entity.id
_entity.type
_entity.pdbx_description
1 polymer ?
#
loop_
_entity_poly.entity_id
_entity_poly.type
_entity_poly.pdbx_seq_one_letter_code
_entity_poly.pdbx_strand_id
1 'polypeptide(L)'
;MGQKCRNRCYFGCIIGDSPLHHFPNPKSIIPDQLLRYAVWKTVLDVATQEKGDTYIYDQIRLCNKHFLDCYQLPSRQLTRNAVPTLNLGDSDGNTAESIPIINEEQSVPVNKHSTHYYIDIDTANRSHNKG
;
A
#
# COMPACT_ATOMS: atom_id res chain seq x y z
N MET A 1 4.41 24.38 -31.28
CA MET A 1 3.60 24.04 -30.08
C MET A 1 4.44 23.13 -29.21
N GLY A 2 4.92 23.61 -28.05
CA GLY A 2 5.79 22.81 -27.17
C GLY A 2 5.02 21.66 -26.53
N GLN A 3 5.49 20.43 -26.74
CA GLN A 3 4.95 19.27 -26.02
C GLN A 3 5.25 19.45 -24.53
N LYS A 4 4.21 19.73 -23.74
CA LYS A 4 4.27 19.58 -22.29
C LYS A 4 4.64 18.13 -22.03
N CYS A 5 5.82 17.88 -21.45
CA CYS A 5 6.19 16.58 -20.93
C CYS A 5 5.09 16.15 -19.96
N ARG A 6 4.21 15.25 -20.41
CA ARG A 6 3.20 14.65 -19.54
C ARG A 6 3.98 14.00 -18.40
N ASN A 7 3.58 14.26 -17.16
CA ASN A 7 4.11 13.56 -16.00
C ASN A 7 4.12 12.06 -16.33
N ARG A 8 5.20 11.34 -15.99
CA ARG A 8 5.35 9.93 -16.34
C ARG A 8 4.98 9.06 -15.15
N CYS A 9 4.52 7.85 -15.41
CA CYS A 9 4.37 6.85 -14.37
C CYS A 9 5.77 6.55 -13.84
N TYR A 10 5.90 6.38 -12.53
CA TYR A 10 7.15 5.97 -11.91
C TYR A 10 7.75 4.73 -12.56
N PHE A 11 6.91 3.75 -12.89
CA PHE A 11 7.32 2.50 -13.56
C PHE A 11 7.49 2.64 -15.08
N GLY A 12 7.54 3.85 -15.63
CA GLY A 12 7.82 4.08 -17.05
C GLY A 12 6.70 3.66 -18.02
N CYS A 13 5.49 3.35 -17.53
CA CYS A 13 4.38 2.97 -18.38
C CYS A 13 4.13 4.00 -19.49
N ILE A 14 3.79 3.51 -20.69
CA ILE A 14 3.23 4.36 -21.74
C ILE A 14 1.80 4.71 -21.31
N ILE A 15 1.68 5.88 -20.68
CA ILE A 15 0.40 6.40 -20.25
C ILE A 15 -0.24 7.08 -21.46
N GLY A 16 -1.23 6.40 -22.05
CA GLY A 16 -2.18 7.06 -22.95
C GLY A 16 -3.08 8.02 -22.15
N ASP A 17 -4.38 7.76 -22.15
CA ASP A 17 -5.36 8.59 -21.42
C ASP A 17 -5.64 8.12 -19.98
N SER A 18 -4.78 7.26 -19.42
CA SER A 18 -4.93 6.82 -18.03
C SER A 18 -4.55 7.94 -17.07
N PRO A 19 -5.32 8.20 -16.00
CA PRO A 19 -4.95 9.17 -14.99
C PRO A 19 -3.69 8.74 -14.25
N LEU A 20 -3.00 9.75 -13.72
CA LEU A 20 -1.86 9.62 -12.83
C LEU A 20 -2.24 10.04 -11.43
N HIS A 21 -2.02 9.14 -10.48
CA HIS A 21 -2.33 9.36 -9.08
C HIS A 21 -1.09 9.80 -8.32
N HIS A 22 -1.28 10.84 -7.52
CA HIS A 22 -0.31 11.24 -6.50
C HIS A 22 -0.30 10.23 -5.36
N PHE A 23 0.83 10.18 -4.68
CA PHE A 23 0.90 9.54 -3.38
C PHE A 23 -0.02 10.26 -2.37
N PRO A 24 -0.61 9.54 -1.40
CA PRO A 24 -1.30 10.17 -0.29
C PRO A 24 -0.39 11.16 0.45
N ASN A 25 -0.98 12.16 1.11
CA ASN A 25 -0.18 13.20 1.78
C ASN A 25 0.63 12.62 2.97
N PRO A 26 1.97 12.65 2.94
CA PRO A 26 2.81 12.11 4.01
C PRO A 26 2.76 12.93 5.30
N LYS A 27 2.20 14.15 5.26
CA LYS A 27 1.99 15.03 6.41
C LYS A 27 0.53 15.10 6.84
N SER A 28 -0.27 14.13 6.40
CA SER A 28 -1.68 14.05 6.79
C SER A 28 -1.82 13.86 8.30
N ILE A 29 -2.73 14.60 8.92
CA ILE A 29 -3.12 14.38 10.32
C ILE A 29 -4.05 13.15 10.48
N ILE A 30 -4.65 12.68 9.38
CA ILE A 30 -5.55 11.52 9.36
C ILE A 30 -4.69 10.24 9.33
N PRO A 31 -4.77 9.36 10.35
CA PRO A 31 -3.94 8.15 10.45
C PRO A 31 -4.03 7.22 9.23
N ASP A 32 -5.24 7.00 8.71
CA ASP A 32 -5.46 6.15 7.53
C ASP A 32 -4.68 6.63 6.30
N GLN A 33 -4.51 7.94 6.13
CA GLN A 33 -3.76 8.49 4.99
C GLN A 33 -2.25 8.32 5.18
N LEU A 34 -1.75 8.42 6.41
CA LEU A 34 -0.35 8.13 6.72
C LEU A 34 -0.03 6.65 6.50
N LEU A 35 -0.91 5.76 6.97
CA LEU A 35 -0.76 4.32 6.73
C LEU A 35 -0.80 4.01 5.23
N ARG A 36 -1.77 4.58 4.51
CA ARG A 36 -1.86 4.41 3.05
C ARG A 36 -0.60 4.94 2.35
N TYR A 37 -0.08 6.09 2.75
CA TYR A 37 1.19 6.61 2.23
C TYR A 37 2.34 5.62 2.45
N ALA A 38 2.49 5.12 3.67
CA ALA A 38 3.53 4.15 4.02
C ALA A 38 3.44 2.89 3.14
N VAL A 39 2.22 2.35 2.93
CA VAL A 39 2.00 1.20 2.04
C VAL A 39 2.33 1.53 0.59
N TRP A 40 1.94 2.69 0.08
CA TRP A 40 2.32 3.08 -1.28
C TRP A 40 3.83 3.22 -1.43
N LYS A 41 4.52 3.73 -0.41
CA LYS A 41 5.98 3.96 -0.44
C LYS A 41 6.77 2.67 -0.60
N THR A 42 6.27 1.54 -0.11
CA THR A 42 6.97 0.24 -0.20
C THR A 42 7.18 -0.25 -1.63
N VAL A 43 6.43 0.27 -2.60
CA VAL A 43 6.55 -0.12 -4.01
C VAL A 43 7.66 0.61 -4.77
N LEU A 44 8.30 1.59 -4.12
CA LEU A 44 9.38 2.37 -4.70
C LEU A 44 10.73 1.72 -4.39
N ASP A 45 11.69 1.87 -5.29
CA ASP A 45 13.08 1.48 -5.04
C ASP A 45 13.71 2.30 -3.90
N VAL A 46 14.72 1.72 -3.25
CA VAL A 46 15.40 2.33 -2.09
C VAL A 46 15.95 3.71 -2.44
N ALA A 47 16.56 3.86 -3.61
CA ALA A 47 17.12 5.14 -4.06
C ALA A 47 16.04 6.24 -4.19
N THR A 48 14.82 5.91 -4.60
CA THR A 48 13.71 6.88 -4.61
C THR A 48 13.17 7.14 -3.21
N GLN A 49 13.11 6.12 -2.36
CA GLN A 49 12.70 6.31 -0.97
C GLN A 49 13.64 7.26 -0.19
N GLU A 50 14.95 7.18 -0.46
CA GLU A 50 15.99 8.02 0.16
C GLU A 50 15.91 9.50 -0.25
N LYS A 51 15.25 9.84 -1.37
CA LYS A 51 15.00 11.24 -1.77
C LYS A 51 14.01 11.97 -0.84
N GLY A 52 13.32 11.23 0.02
CA GLY A 52 12.46 11.77 1.08
C GLY A 52 10.99 11.97 0.67
N ASP A 53 10.15 12.13 1.68
CA ASP A 53 8.69 12.07 1.51
C ASP A 53 8.12 13.23 0.71
N THR A 54 8.70 14.43 0.84
CA THR A 54 8.31 15.60 0.04
C THR A 54 8.54 15.32 -1.46
N TYR A 55 9.69 14.74 -1.82
CA TYR A 55 9.99 14.38 -3.20
C TYR A 55 9.00 13.34 -3.73
N ILE A 56 8.70 12.31 -2.93
CA ILE A 56 7.76 11.25 -3.31
C ILE A 56 6.37 11.84 -3.61
N TYR A 57 5.84 12.63 -2.68
CA TYR A 57 4.52 13.25 -2.82
C TYR A 57 4.43 14.18 -4.04
N ASP A 58 5.46 15.00 -4.27
CA ASP A 58 5.44 16.02 -5.32
C ASP A 58 5.75 15.46 -6.70
N GLN A 59 6.65 14.48 -6.82
CA GLN A 59 7.22 14.07 -8.11
C GLN A 59 6.73 12.70 -8.59
N ILE A 60 6.40 11.79 -7.67
CA ILE A 60 6.11 10.41 -8.03
C ILE A 60 4.62 10.24 -8.35
N ARG A 61 4.34 9.54 -9.45
CA ARG A 61 2.98 9.25 -9.93
C ARG A 61 2.83 7.79 -10.31
N LEU A 62 1.68 7.21 -9.99
CA LEU A 62 1.30 5.86 -10.40
C LEU A 62 0.06 5.92 -11.30
N CYS A 63 0.07 5.19 -12.42
CA CYS A 63 -1.11 5.06 -13.26
C CYS A 63 -2.08 3.98 -12.75
N ASN A 64 -3.32 3.94 -13.28
CA ASN A 64 -4.35 2.97 -12.88
C ASN A 64 -3.90 1.51 -13.00
N LYS A 65 -3.01 1.18 -13.94
CA LYS A 65 -2.52 -0.20 -14.16
C LYS A 65 -1.87 -0.82 -12.93
N HIS A 66 -1.43 0.00 -11.96
CA HIS A 66 -0.82 -0.48 -10.73
C HIS A 66 -1.83 -0.73 -9.60
N PHE A 67 -3.12 -0.56 -9.85
CA PHE A 67 -4.20 -0.78 -8.90
C PHE A 67 -5.20 -1.78 -9.49
N LEU A 68 -5.63 -2.75 -8.69
CA LEU A 68 -6.73 -3.64 -9.08
C LEU A 68 -7.96 -2.83 -9.49
N ASP A 69 -8.71 -3.36 -10.45
CA ASP A 69 -9.91 -2.71 -10.98
C ASP A 69 -10.97 -2.48 -9.90
N CYS A 70 -11.04 -3.33 -8.86
CA CYS A 70 -11.92 -3.14 -7.72
C CYS A 70 -11.64 -1.86 -6.90
N TYR A 71 -10.43 -1.30 -7.04
CA TYR A 71 -10.05 -0.03 -6.44
C TYR A 71 -10.30 1.17 -7.33
N GLN A 72 -10.72 0.97 -8.59
CA GLN A 72 -10.97 2.03 -9.55
C GLN A 72 -12.46 2.36 -9.60
N LEU A 73 -12.78 3.64 -9.41
CA LEU A 73 -14.14 4.16 -9.56
C LEU A 73 -14.42 4.44 -11.05
N PRO A 74 -15.70 4.45 -11.49
CA PRO A 74 -16.06 4.84 -12.86
C PRO A 74 -15.57 6.25 -13.26
N SER A 75 -15.36 7.12 -12.26
CA SER A 75 -14.75 8.45 -12.44
C SER A 75 -13.24 8.42 -12.72
N ARG A 76 -12.64 7.22 -12.83
CA ARG A 76 -11.20 6.95 -12.94
C ARG A 76 -10.38 7.37 -11.72
N GLN A 77 -11.04 7.73 -10.61
CA GLN A 77 -10.40 7.96 -9.32
C GLN A 77 -10.18 6.63 -8.58
N LEU A 78 -9.24 6.63 -7.64
CA LEU A 78 -9.02 5.49 -6.75
C LEU A 78 -9.92 5.59 -5.52
N THR A 79 -10.39 4.44 -5.03
CA THR A 79 -11.06 4.36 -3.73
C THR A 79 -10.11 4.77 -2.60
N ARG A 80 -10.69 5.10 -1.43
CA ARG A 80 -9.94 5.55 -0.25
C ARG A 80 -8.92 4.52 0.25
N ASN A 81 -9.21 3.24 0.06
CA ASN A 81 -8.37 2.13 0.53
C ASN A 81 -7.52 1.51 -0.58
N ALA A 82 -7.47 2.15 -1.76
CA ALA A 82 -6.69 1.65 -2.87
C ALA A 82 -5.21 1.62 -2.50
N VAL A 83 -4.61 0.44 -2.67
CA VAL A 83 -3.18 0.19 -2.53
C VAL A 83 -2.62 -0.28 -3.88
N PRO A 84 -1.39 0.11 -4.25
CA PRO A 84 -0.79 -0.37 -5.46
C PRO A 84 -0.54 -1.86 -5.26
N THR A 85 -1.07 -2.66 -6.17
CA THR A 85 -1.08 -4.13 -6.10
C THR A 85 0.04 -4.76 -6.91
N LEU A 86 0.84 -3.91 -7.55
CA LEU A 86 2.06 -4.25 -8.27
C LEU A 86 1.96 -5.55 -9.09
N ASN A 87 1.00 -5.60 -10.01
CA ASN A 87 1.09 -6.53 -11.14
C ASN A 87 2.16 -5.97 -12.09
N LEU A 88 3.39 -6.48 -12.00
CA LEU A 88 4.36 -6.37 -13.09
C LEU A 88 3.80 -7.20 -14.25
N GLY A 89 2.92 -6.59 -15.06
CA GLY A 89 2.60 -7.13 -16.37
C GLY A 89 3.86 -7.04 -17.22
N ASP A 90 4.32 -8.20 -17.68
CA ASP A 90 5.54 -8.45 -18.43
C ASP A 90 5.93 -7.30 -19.36
N SER A 91 7.20 -6.91 -19.28
CA SER A 91 7.87 -6.33 -20.43
C SER A 91 7.84 -7.38 -21.54
N ASP A 92 6.87 -7.26 -22.43
CA ASP A 92 6.86 -7.77 -23.80
C ASP A 92 7.50 -9.17 -24.01
N GLY A 93 6.72 -10.23 -23.73
CA GLY A 93 6.91 -11.53 -24.37
C GLY A 93 7.61 -12.60 -23.52
N ASN A 94 6.83 -13.61 -23.14
CA ASN A 94 7.23 -14.90 -22.58
C ASN A 94 7.74 -14.83 -21.13
N THR A 95 6.88 -15.14 -20.16
CA THR A 95 6.94 -16.41 -19.42
C THR A 95 5.65 -16.57 -18.61
N ALA A 96 4.80 -17.50 -19.03
CA ALA A 96 3.75 -18.04 -18.16
C ALA A 96 4.41 -18.93 -17.11
N GLU A 97 4.71 -18.41 -15.92
CA GLU A 97 4.98 -19.27 -14.76
C GLU A 97 3.69 -19.48 -13.98
N SER A 98 3.23 -20.72 -14.04
CA SER A 98 2.05 -21.24 -13.37
C SER A 98 2.29 -21.22 -11.86
N ILE A 99 1.43 -20.53 -11.10
CA ILE A 99 1.33 -20.77 -9.66
C ILE A 99 0.77 -22.20 -9.49
N PRO A 100 1.44 -23.12 -8.76
CA PRO A 100 0.86 -24.42 -8.48
C PRO A 100 -0.32 -24.24 -7.53
N ILE A 101 -1.50 -24.59 -8.02
CA ILE A 101 -2.73 -24.74 -7.24
C ILE A 101 -2.50 -25.90 -6.27
N ILE A 102 -2.44 -25.60 -4.97
CA ILE A 102 -2.59 -26.62 -3.92
C ILE A 102 -4.05 -26.65 -3.46
N ASN A 103 -4.83 -27.53 -4.08
CA ASN A 103 -6.02 -28.17 -3.50
C ASN A 103 -5.54 -29.58 -3.09
N GLU A 104 -5.92 -30.25 -1.99
CA GLU A 104 -7.04 -30.15 -1.07
C GLU A 104 -6.69 -31.04 0.16
N GLU A 105 -7.24 -30.69 1.33
CA GLU A 105 -7.80 -31.62 2.33
C GLU A 105 -6.95 -32.74 2.97
N GLN A 106 -6.53 -32.56 4.25
CA GLN A 106 -6.62 -33.63 5.26
C GLN A 106 -6.47 -33.15 6.72
N SER A 107 -7.54 -33.41 7.49
CA SER A 107 -7.63 -33.65 8.94
C SER A 107 -7.12 -32.61 9.95
N VAL A 108 -8.08 -31.89 10.52
CA VAL A 108 -8.05 -31.34 11.89
C VAL A 108 -7.80 -32.43 12.94
N PRO A 109 -7.03 -32.11 13.99
CA PRO A 109 -7.46 -32.47 15.34
C PRO A 109 -7.77 -31.21 16.14
N VAL A 110 -9.01 -31.14 16.62
CA VAL A 110 -9.48 -30.17 17.60
C VAL A 110 -8.62 -30.33 18.87
N ASN A 111 -7.95 -29.26 19.31
CA ASN A 111 -7.48 -29.17 20.68
C ASN A 111 -8.06 -27.93 21.34
N LYS A 112 -8.96 -28.20 22.28
CA LYS A 112 -9.66 -27.23 23.11
C LYS A 112 -8.72 -26.83 24.23
N HIS A 113 -8.59 -25.53 24.46
CA HIS A 113 -8.24 -24.82 25.72
C HIS A 113 -7.99 -23.36 25.29
N SER A 114 -8.95 -22.42 25.36
CA SER A 114 -9.40 -21.71 26.58
C SER A 114 -8.19 -21.32 27.44
N THR A 115 -7.79 -20.06 27.61
CA THR A 115 -8.57 -18.90 28.05
C THR A 115 -7.71 -17.61 27.96
N HIS A 116 -8.35 -16.49 27.59
CA HIS A 116 -8.23 -15.17 28.24
C HIS A 116 -6.87 -14.44 28.26
N TYR A 117 -6.70 -13.46 27.36
CA TYR A 117 -5.81 -12.32 27.58
C TYR A 117 -6.61 -11.01 27.48
N TYR A 118 -7.23 -10.63 28.59
CA TYR A 118 -7.44 -9.22 28.93
C TYR A 118 -6.21 -8.80 29.75
N ILE A 119 -5.50 -7.78 29.30
CA ILE A 119 -4.45 -7.12 30.09
C ILE A 119 -5.10 -5.97 30.85
N ASP A 120 -5.47 -6.22 32.10
CA ASP A 120 -5.72 -5.17 33.10
C ASP A 120 -4.35 -4.63 33.55
N ILE A 121 -4.00 -3.41 33.13
CA ILE A 121 -2.91 -2.65 33.76
C ILE A 121 -3.56 -1.64 34.68
N ASP A 122 -3.93 -2.11 35.86
CA ASP A 122 -4.03 -1.29 37.05
C ASP A 122 -3.67 -2.17 38.22
N THR A 123 -2.50 -1.94 38.82
CA THR A 123 -2.33 -1.91 40.28
C THR A 123 -0.89 -1.55 40.68
N ALA A 124 -0.84 -0.55 41.56
CA ALA A 124 0.16 -0.28 42.59
C ALA A 124 1.48 0.41 42.20
N ASN A 125 1.51 1.72 42.48
CA ASN A 125 2.46 2.21 43.48
C ASN A 125 1.70 2.98 44.57
N ARG A 126 1.32 2.26 45.64
CA ARG A 126 0.91 2.84 46.91
C ARG A 126 2.07 2.68 47.88
N SER A 127 2.74 3.78 48.25
CA SER A 127 3.12 4.05 49.64
C SER A 127 3.86 5.39 49.80
N HIS A 128 3.21 6.27 50.56
CA HIS A 128 3.78 7.09 51.63
C HIS A 128 4.87 8.13 51.29
N ASN A 129 4.51 9.42 51.32
CA ASN A 129 4.74 10.18 52.55
C ASN A 129 3.77 11.35 52.72
N LYS A 130 3.25 11.50 53.94
CA LYS A 130 2.45 12.62 54.46
C LYS A 130 3.40 13.58 55.19
N GLY A 131 3.00 14.85 55.27
CA GLY A 131 3.27 15.73 56.41
C GLY A 131 4.60 16.46 56.39
#